data_AF-A0A1M4DZ12-F1
#
_entry.id   AF-A0A1M4DZ12-F1
#
_cell.length_a   1.000
_cell.length_b   1.000
_cell.length_c   1.000
_cell.angle_alpha   90.00
_cell.angle_beta   90.00
_cell.angle_gamma   90.00
#
_symmetry.space_group_name_H-M   'P 1'
#
loop_
_entity.id
_entity.type
_entity.pdbx_description
1 polymer ?
#
loop_
_entity_poly.entity_id
_entity_poly.type
_entity_poly.pdbx_seq_one_letter_code
_entity_poly.pdbx_strand_id
1 'polypeptide(L)'
;MRLAERADDWHAACAADAALAALGCPGEVGFGIRAGEEVVTFAFHDGRPVGAARRTDFEVVAEPEAWREFFSAEPRPPHHHLFGMLMRVPGTAVTGDEVCFAQHAHLVRRVLEIGRAVIAGPPLAARETGGAALPGPAPSASRETARPDHIEGRYLRAEVGREPVRLFYEHAGTGRDVLFLHTAGADSRQFHHLMNDPGLADRYHLVAFDLPWHGRSTGPPGEPPGAYALDTDRYVATIMAVIEGLDLDAPIVVGCSMGGEICLELALRHPDRLGGVVACEAADHVPGRQVRWARDPRVNQTLFVPEWVEGLMAPQSPPEHRREVWWGYSQGGFGTFAGDILFYSGDWDARDRVGRIDTARCPVVMLTGEYDYSCTPEMSRATAGRIPGALYRTMPRLGHFPMAENPEEFAGHLLWALDEIDGKARGTAG
;
A
#
# COMPACT_ATOMS: atom_id res chain seq x y z
N MET A 1 16.79 5.64 26.22
CA MET A 1 16.80 4.21 25.93
C MET A 1 18.20 3.88 25.48
N ARG A 2 18.88 2.97 26.15
CA ARG A 2 20.22 2.51 25.75
C ARG A 2 20.05 1.20 25.03
N LEU A 3 20.25 1.20 23.71
CA LEU A 3 20.00 0.00 22.89
C LEU A 3 20.98 -1.12 23.28
N ALA A 4 22.21 -0.74 23.61
CA ALA A 4 23.28 -1.66 24.01
C ALA A 4 22.93 -2.51 25.26
N GLU A 5 22.14 -1.97 26.19
CA GLU A 5 21.75 -2.69 27.41
C GLU A 5 20.79 -3.85 27.14
N ARG A 6 20.14 -3.87 25.97
CA ARG A 6 19.19 -4.93 25.55
C ARG A 6 19.73 -5.79 24.40
N ALA A 7 21.01 -5.62 24.01
CA ALA A 7 21.58 -6.28 22.85
C ALA A 7 21.57 -7.81 22.97
N ASP A 8 21.97 -8.35 24.13
CA ASP A 8 22.01 -9.80 24.36
C ASP A 8 20.61 -10.44 24.29
N ASP A 9 19.61 -9.81 24.93
CA ASP A 9 18.20 -10.22 24.85
C ASP A 9 17.71 -10.20 23.40
N TRP A 10 18.09 -9.17 22.65
CA TRP A 10 17.69 -8.99 21.26
C TRP A 10 18.30 -10.06 20.36
N HIS A 11 19.59 -10.36 20.50
CA HIS A 11 20.24 -11.47 19.77
C HIS A 11 19.60 -12.82 20.10
N ALA A 12 19.33 -13.08 21.38
CA ALA A 12 18.67 -14.31 21.81
C ALA A 12 17.25 -14.45 21.21
N ALA A 13 16.49 -13.34 21.18
CA ALA A 13 15.16 -13.32 20.57
C ALA A 13 15.23 -13.54 19.04
N CYS A 14 16.19 -12.92 18.35
CA CYS A 14 16.40 -13.17 16.92
C CYS A 14 16.75 -14.64 16.62
N ALA A 15 17.61 -15.26 17.44
CA ALA A 15 17.96 -16.67 17.28
C ALA A 15 16.78 -17.64 17.46
N ALA A 16 15.76 -17.23 18.22
CA ALA A 16 14.57 -18.03 18.50
C ALA A 16 13.37 -17.73 17.58
N ASP A 17 13.42 -16.69 16.75
CA ASP A 17 12.28 -16.26 15.93
C ASP A 17 12.12 -17.08 14.65
N ALA A 18 11.02 -17.83 14.56
CA ALA A 18 10.76 -18.72 13.42
C ALA A 18 10.49 -17.96 12.11
N ALA A 19 9.91 -16.75 12.17
CA ALA A 19 9.65 -15.95 10.98
C ALA A 19 10.96 -15.39 10.39
N LEU A 20 11.87 -14.90 11.24
CA LEU A 20 13.21 -14.48 10.83
C LEU A 20 13.99 -15.64 10.19
N ALA A 21 13.90 -16.84 10.77
CA ALA A 21 14.52 -18.03 10.19
C ALA A 21 13.94 -18.40 8.81
N ALA A 22 12.63 -18.21 8.60
CA ALA A 22 11.97 -18.48 7.32
C ALA A 22 12.28 -17.42 6.24
N LEU A 23 12.58 -16.19 6.66
CA LEU A 23 13.01 -15.09 5.80
C LEU A 23 14.47 -15.19 5.35
N GLY A 24 15.26 -16.06 5.97
CA GLY A 24 16.69 -16.22 5.70
C GLY A 24 16.99 -16.57 4.24
N CYS A 25 17.88 -15.80 3.61
CA CYS A 25 18.44 -16.08 2.28
C CYS A 25 19.91 -16.53 2.38
N PRO A 26 20.43 -17.37 1.45
CA PRO A 26 21.84 -17.77 1.41
C PRO A 26 22.79 -16.56 1.36
N GLY A 27 23.98 -16.70 1.95
CA GLY A 27 24.99 -15.64 1.99
C GLY A 27 25.27 -15.07 3.39
N GLU A 28 26.21 -14.15 3.48
CA GLU A 28 26.62 -13.49 4.71
C GLU A 28 26.28 -11.99 4.66
N VAL A 29 25.76 -11.45 5.76
CA VAL A 29 25.54 -10.01 5.92
C VAL A 29 25.74 -9.60 7.38
N GLY A 30 26.44 -8.50 7.59
CA GLY A 30 26.54 -7.81 8.88
C GLY A 30 25.94 -6.42 8.80
N PHE A 31 25.06 -6.03 9.72
CA PHE A 31 24.54 -4.67 9.77
C PHE A 31 24.42 -4.11 11.18
N GLY A 32 24.40 -2.79 11.29
CA GLY A 32 24.25 -2.06 12.56
C GLY A 32 22.96 -1.25 12.64
N ILE A 33 22.40 -1.16 13.85
CA ILE A 33 21.37 -0.18 14.22
C ILE A 33 22.05 0.85 15.11
N ARG A 34 22.20 2.07 14.61
CA ARG A 34 22.93 3.17 15.26
C ARG A 34 21.99 4.23 15.82
N ALA A 35 22.12 4.48 17.12
CA ALA A 35 21.42 5.54 17.86
C ALA A 35 22.45 6.53 18.43
N GLY A 36 22.77 7.58 17.69
CA GLY A 36 23.87 8.49 18.03
C GLY A 36 25.22 7.75 18.05
N GLU A 37 25.89 7.71 19.20
CA GLU A 37 27.16 6.99 19.38
C GLU A 37 26.99 5.49 19.66
N GLU A 38 25.79 5.05 20.07
CA GLU A 38 25.52 3.64 20.35
C GLU A 38 25.22 2.87 19.06
N VAL A 39 25.74 1.64 18.97
CA VAL A 39 25.48 0.72 17.85
C VAL A 39 25.23 -0.68 18.38
N VAL A 40 24.15 -1.30 17.92
CA VAL A 40 23.91 -2.74 18.09
C VAL A 40 24.07 -3.39 16.72
N THR A 41 24.94 -4.39 16.60
CA THR A 41 25.22 -5.05 15.32
C THR A 41 24.62 -6.46 15.27
N PHE A 42 24.32 -6.92 14.05
CA PHE A 42 23.71 -8.20 13.76
C PHE A 42 24.43 -8.84 12.58
N ALA A 43 24.81 -10.11 12.73
CA ALA A 43 25.39 -10.92 11.67
C ALA A 43 24.47 -12.08 11.30
N PHE A 44 24.39 -12.35 10.00
CA PHE A 44 23.69 -13.49 9.44
C PHE A 44 24.66 -14.30 8.58
N HIS A 45 24.57 -15.63 8.67
CA HIS A 45 25.28 -16.59 7.82
C HIS A 45 24.26 -17.59 7.29
N ASP A 46 24.16 -17.68 5.97
CA ASP A 46 23.16 -18.48 5.25
C ASP A 46 21.74 -18.29 5.80
N GLY A 47 21.37 -17.02 5.98
CA GLY A 47 20.04 -16.62 6.41
C GLY A 47 19.77 -16.81 7.90
N ARG A 48 20.75 -17.29 8.69
CA ARG A 48 20.58 -17.52 10.12
C ARG A 48 21.30 -16.45 10.95
N PRO A 49 20.66 -15.88 11.99
CA PRO A 49 21.33 -14.95 12.89
C PRO A 49 22.43 -15.68 13.69
N VAL A 50 23.63 -15.11 13.72
CA VAL A 50 24.81 -15.65 14.44
C VAL A 50 25.32 -14.72 15.56
N GLY A 51 24.50 -13.73 15.95
CA GLY A 51 24.80 -12.77 17.02
C GLY A 51 25.36 -11.45 16.49
N ALA A 52 26.27 -10.84 17.24
CA ALA A 52 26.87 -9.54 16.90
C ALA A 52 27.83 -9.64 15.71
N ALA A 53 27.73 -8.70 14.77
CA ALA A 53 28.67 -8.60 13.66
C ALA A 53 30.00 -7.97 14.10
N ARG A 54 31.12 -8.57 13.66
CA ARG A 54 32.47 -8.01 13.85
C ARG A 54 32.75 -6.82 12.93
N ARG A 55 32.09 -6.80 11.77
CA ARG A 55 32.13 -5.74 10.77
C ARG A 55 30.73 -5.61 10.17
N THR A 56 30.31 -4.38 9.91
CA THR A 56 29.06 -4.05 9.24
C THR A 56 29.31 -3.73 7.76
N ASP A 57 28.44 -4.23 6.90
CA ASP A 57 28.35 -3.87 5.48
C ASP A 57 27.58 -2.56 5.33
N PHE A 58 26.55 -2.37 6.14
CA PHE A 58 25.78 -1.14 6.25
C PHE A 58 25.27 -0.90 7.68
N GLU A 59 24.86 0.32 7.96
CA GLU A 59 24.19 0.68 9.21
C GLU A 59 22.95 1.51 8.93
N VAL A 60 21.87 1.22 9.67
CA VAL A 60 20.70 2.09 9.76
C VAL A 60 20.92 3.05 10.91
N VAL A 61 20.98 4.34 10.57
CA VAL A 61 21.28 5.43 11.50
C VAL A 61 20.02 6.24 11.74
N ALA A 62 19.75 6.59 12.99
CA ALA A 62 18.79 7.63 13.35
C ALA A 62 19.16 8.24 14.70
N GLU A 63 18.59 9.40 15.02
CA GLU A 63 18.77 10.02 16.32
C GLU A 63 18.17 9.15 17.45
N PRO A 64 18.73 9.17 18.67
CA PRO A 64 18.22 8.38 19.79
C PRO A 64 16.74 8.59 20.11
N GLU A 65 16.20 9.78 19.81
CA GLU A 65 14.78 10.09 19.98
C GLU A 65 13.90 9.40 18.94
N ALA A 66 14.32 9.36 17.68
CA ALA A 66 13.60 8.64 16.63
C ALA A 66 13.52 7.14 16.93
N TRP A 67 14.60 6.55 17.43
CA TRP A 67 14.57 5.15 17.89
C TRP A 67 13.69 4.95 19.11
N ARG A 68 13.63 5.91 20.03
CA ARG A 68 12.72 5.82 21.20
C ARG A 68 11.26 5.76 20.75
N GLU A 69 10.88 6.58 19.76
CA GLU A 69 9.54 6.53 19.16
C GLU A 69 9.30 5.20 18.43
N PHE A 70 10.26 4.75 17.60
CA PHE A 70 10.15 3.50 16.84
C PHE A 70 9.95 2.27 17.72
N PHE A 71 10.68 2.21 18.84
CA PHE A 71 10.60 1.10 19.79
C PHE A 71 9.55 1.30 20.87
N SER A 72 8.69 2.32 20.79
CA SER A 72 7.53 2.45 21.67
C SER A 72 6.51 1.34 21.41
N ALA A 73 5.61 1.09 22.39
CA ALA A 73 4.59 0.05 22.28
C ALA A 73 3.55 0.34 21.17
N GLU A 74 3.28 1.63 20.93
CA GLU A 74 2.37 2.14 19.90
C GLU A 74 3.07 3.27 19.14
N PRO A 75 3.97 2.93 18.21
CA PRO A 75 4.72 3.93 17.48
C PRO A 75 3.79 4.70 16.56
N ARG A 76 3.81 6.02 16.67
CA ARG A 76 3.06 6.91 15.78
C ARG A 76 3.72 6.99 14.41
N PRO A 77 2.97 7.28 13.34
CA PRO A 77 3.54 7.65 12.05
C PRO A 77 4.53 8.82 12.20
N PRO A 78 5.66 8.80 11.47
CA PRO A 78 6.16 7.76 10.55
C PRO A 78 7.05 6.70 11.24
N HIS A 79 7.14 6.69 12.57
CA HIS A 79 8.05 5.84 13.36
C HIS A 79 7.58 4.38 13.49
N HIS A 80 6.41 4.02 12.96
CA HIS A 80 5.94 2.63 13.02
C HIS A 80 6.74 1.68 12.12
N HIS A 81 7.47 2.19 11.13
CA HIS A 81 8.28 1.39 10.23
C HIS A 81 9.59 2.08 9.80
N LEU A 82 10.62 1.28 9.50
CA LEU A 82 11.93 1.77 9.07
C LEU A 82 11.83 2.68 7.84
N PHE A 83 11.07 2.24 6.84
CA PHE A 83 10.88 2.99 5.61
C PHE A 83 10.11 4.31 5.80
N GLY A 84 9.22 4.38 6.78
CA GLY A 84 8.59 5.63 7.21
C GLY A 84 9.62 6.59 7.78
N MET A 85 10.50 6.10 8.66
CA MET A 85 11.60 6.90 9.19
C MET A 85 12.56 7.39 8.09
N LEU A 86 13.00 6.50 7.20
CA LEU A 86 13.88 6.85 6.08
C LEU A 86 13.27 7.92 5.16
N MET A 87 11.95 7.92 4.99
CA MET A 87 11.25 8.87 4.11
C MET A 87 10.98 10.21 4.81
N ARG A 88 10.69 10.22 6.12
CA ARG A 88 10.06 11.38 6.78
C ARG A 88 10.78 11.89 8.02
N VAL A 89 11.72 11.14 8.60
CA VAL A 89 12.42 11.53 9.83
C VAL A 89 13.82 12.03 9.50
N PRO A 90 14.08 13.34 9.63
CA PRO A 90 15.41 13.91 9.39
C PRO A 90 16.50 13.20 10.20
N GLY A 91 17.65 12.97 9.58
CA GLY A 91 18.76 12.25 10.21
C GLY A 91 18.62 10.72 10.19
N THR A 92 17.49 10.17 9.73
CA THR A 92 17.40 8.73 9.46
C THR A 92 18.02 8.43 8.10
N ALA A 93 18.98 7.51 8.05
CA ALA A 93 19.65 7.13 6.82
C ALA A 93 20.18 5.68 6.87
N VAL A 94 20.45 5.13 5.69
CA VAL A 94 21.32 3.96 5.56
C VAL A 94 22.71 4.47 5.18
N THR A 95 23.74 4.00 5.87
CA THR A 95 25.15 4.32 5.58
C THR A 95 25.92 3.04 5.25
N GLY A 96 26.94 3.11 4.40
CA GLY A 96 27.66 1.92 3.91
C GLY A 96 27.11 1.39 2.58
N ASP A 97 27.04 0.07 2.43
CA ASP A 97 26.56 -0.56 1.20
C ASP A 97 25.02 -0.57 1.12
N GLU A 98 24.48 0.46 0.45
CA GLU A 98 23.05 0.63 0.22
C GLU A 98 22.42 -0.44 -0.68
N VAL A 99 23.19 -1.14 -1.52
CA VAL A 99 22.68 -2.25 -2.33
C VAL A 99 22.55 -3.49 -1.46
N CYS A 100 23.55 -3.76 -0.63
CA CYS A 100 23.49 -4.82 0.38
C CYS A 100 22.31 -4.61 1.34
N PHE A 101 22.04 -3.38 1.78
CA PHE A 101 20.84 -3.05 2.55
C PHE A 101 19.56 -3.45 1.82
N ALA A 102 19.40 -3.02 0.56
CA ALA A 102 18.19 -3.31 -0.21
C ALA A 102 17.99 -4.81 -0.43
N GLN A 103 19.07 -5.57 -0.61
CA GLN A 103 19.02 -7.03 -0.71
C GLN A 103 18.53 -7.70 0.59
N HIS A 104 18.77 -7.07 1.75
CA HIS A 104 18.52 -7.65 3.09
C HIS A 104 17.49 -6.88 3.92
N ALA A 105 16.73 -5.95 3.33
CA ALA A 105 15.80 -5.08 4.05
C ALA A 105 14.75 -5.86 4.87
N HIS A 106 14.31 -7.02 4.37
CA HIS A 106 13.42 -7.95 5.06
C HIS A 106 13.98 -8.46 6.39
N LEU A 107 15.28 -8.76 6.46
CA LEU A 107 15.95 -9.15 7.70
C LEU A 107 16.04 -7.98 8.67
N VAL A 108 16.40 -6.80 8.15
CA VAL A 108 16.50 -5.57 8.97
C VAL A 108 15.15 -5.23 9.59
N ARG A 109 14.06 -5.25 8.81
CA ARG A 109 12.69 -5.04 9.31
C ARG A 109 12.37 -6.01 10.43
N ARG A 110 12.53 -7.32 10.20
CA ARG A 110 12.16 -8.33 11.21
C ARG A 110 13.02 -8.23 12.47
N VAL A 111 14.31 -7.93 12.34
CA VAL A 111 15.18 -7.64 13.49
C VAL A 111 14.67 -6.43 14.27
N LEU A 112 14.26 -5.35 13.61
CA LEU A 112 13.69 -4.18 14.27
C LEU A 112 12.35 -4.47 14.97
N GLU A 113 11.46 -5.27 14.37
CA GLU A 113 10.22 -5.73 15.02
C GLU A 113 10.49 -6.54 16.28
N ILE A 114 11.47 -7.46 16.23
CA ILE A 114 11.92 -8.23 17.40
C ILE A 114 12.49 -7.30 18.46
N GLY A 115 13.28 -6.30 18.06
CA GLY A 115 13.82 -5.29 18.95
C GLY A 115 12.73 -4.52 19.69
N ARG A 116 11.65 -4.13 18.99
CA ARG A 116 10.48 -3.50 19.60
C ARG A 116 9.83 -4.40 20.64
N ALA A 117 9.61 -5.67 20.32
CA ALA A 117 9.04 -6.62 21.28
C ALA A 117 9.94 -6.82 22.52
N VAL A 118 11.27 -6.83 22.35
CA VAL A 118 12.22 -6.93 23.46
C VAL A 118 12.21 -5.66 24.32
N ILE A 119 12.17 -4.48 23.70
CA ILE A 119 12.31 -3.19 24.38
C ILE A 119 11.00 -2.74 25.05
N ALA A 120 9.88 -2.73 24.33
CA ALA A 120 8.59 -2.26 24.82
C ALA A 120 7.67 -3.38 25.33
N GLY A 121 8.01 -4.64 25.05
CA GLY A 121 7.11 -5.78 25.27
C GLY A 121 6.11 -5.98 24.12
N PRO A 122 5.15 -6.91 24.27
CA PRO A 122 4.14 -7.18 23.25
C PRO A 122 3.30 -5.92 22.93
N PRO A 123 2.84 -5.75 21.67
CA PRO A 123 1.88 -4.70 21.31
C PRO A 123 0.64 -4.74 22.21
N LEU A 124 0.03 -3.59 22.49
CA LEU A 124 -1.14 -3.51 23.38
C LEU A 124 -2.30 -4.39 22.91
N ALA A 125 -2.57 -4.46 21.59
CA ALA A 125 -3.58 -5.37 21.02
C ALA A 125 -3.32 -6.86 21.34
N ALA A 126 -2.06 -7.29 21.44
CA ALA A 126 -1.70 -8.65 21.86
C ALA A 126 -1.84 -8.83 23.38
N ARG A 127 -1.67 -7.77 24.18
CA ARG A 127 -1.88 -7.80 25.64
C ARG A 127 -3.35 -7.95 26.00
N GLU A 128 -4.24 -7.31 25.25
CA GLU A 128 -5.69 -7.37 25.48
C GLU A 128 -6.29 -8.74 25.12
N THR A 129 -5.66 -9.46 24.17
CA THR A 129 -6.10 -10.78 23.69
C THR A 129 -5.30 -11.95 24.26
N GLY A 130 -4.29 -11.71 25.11
CA GLY A 130 -3.41 -12.74 25.65
C GLY A 130 -2.51 -13.44 24.61
N GLY A 131 -2.28 -12.80 23.46
CA GLY A 131 -1.52 -13.32 22.33
C GLY A 131 0.01 -13.22 22.49
N ALA A 132 0.73 -13.92 21.62
CA ALA A 132 2.20 -13.87 21.56
C ALA A 132 2.71 -12.46 21.22
N ALA A 133 3.95 -12.13 21.64
CA ALA A 133 4.54 -10.80 21.47
C ALA A 133 4.81 -10.38 20.01
N LEU A 134 4.91 -11.34 19.10
CA LEU A 134 4.94 -11.14 17.66
C LEU A 134 4.01 -12.17 17.01
N PRO A 135 3.30 -11.83 15.92
CA PRO A 135 2.51 -12.80 15.20
C PRO A 135 3.43 -13.90 14.64
N GLY A 136 3.18 -15.14 15.05
CA GLY A 136 3.79 -16.33 14.45
C GLY A 136 3.10 -16.71 13.12
N PRO A 137 3.47 -17.85 12.51
CA PRO A 137 2.65 -18.45 11.46
C PRO A 137 1.22 -18.63 12.00
N ALA A 138 0.20 -18.16 11.26
CA ALA A 138 -1.18 -18.25 11.72
C ALA A 138 -1.56 -19.72 11.95
N PRO A 139 -2.32 -20.03 13.01
CA PRO A 139 -3.00 -21.31 13.06
C PRO A 139 -3.89 -21.44 11.82
N SER A 140 -3.99 -22.66 11.27
CA SER A 140 -4.96 -23.00 10.23
C SER A 140 -6.33 -22.45 10.66
N ALA A 141 -6.89 -21.54 9.86
CA ALA A 141 -8.22 -21.01 10.11
C ALA A 141 -9.21 -22.16 10.39
N SER A 142 -10.11 -21.94 11.35
CA SER A 142 -11.24 -22.82 11.60
C SER A 142 -11.96 -23.11 10.29
N ARG A 143 -12.43 -24.35 10.12
CA ARG A 143 -13.23 -24.82 8.98
C ARG A 143 -14.52 -24.02 8.85
N GLU A 144 -14.44 -22.78 8.37
CA GLU A 144 -15.55 -22.23 7.61
C GLU A 144 -15.76 -23.16 6.43
N THR A 145 -16.99 -23.60 6.25
CA THR A 145 -17.36 -24.52 5.18
C THR A 145 -16.91 -23.91 3.87
N ALA A 146 -16.06 -24.60 3.11
CA ALA A 146 -15.59 -24.15 1.80
C ALA A 146 -16.77 -23.74 0.94
N ARG A 147 -17.02 -22.43 0.86
CA ARG A 147 -17.99 -21.81 -0.03
C ARG A 147 -17.18 -21.08 -1.10
N PRO A 148 -17.54 -21.21 -2.38
CA PRO A 148 -16.92 -20.41 -3.43
C PRO A 148 -17.29 -18.94 -3.22
N ASP A 149 -16.31 -18.06 -3.47
CA ASP A 149 -16.50 -16.62 -3.53
C ASP A 149 -17.50 -16.22 -4.63
N HIS A 150 -18.04 -15.01 -4.51
CA HIS A 150 -19.03 -14.46 -5.45
C HIS A 150 -18.40 -13.75 -6.66
N ILE A 151 -17.07 -13.76 -6.76
CA ILE A 151 -16.31 -13.02 -7.76
C ILE A 151 -16.22 -13.83 -9.06
N GLU A 152 -16.66 -13.22 -10.17
CA GLU A 152 -16.47 -13.75 -11.51
C GLU A 152 -15.36 -13.00 -12.24
N GLY A 153 -14.40 -13.73 -12.83
CA GLY A 153 -13.29 -13.18 -13.60
C GLY A 153 -13.45 -13.34 -15.11
N ARG A 154 -13.25 -12.27 -15.89
CA ARG A 154 -13.41 -12.23 -17.35
C ARG A 154 -12.32 -11.39 -18.00
N TYR A 155 -12.24 -11.44 -19.33
CA TYR A 155 -11.33 -10.61 -20.12
C TYR A 155 -12.11 -9.68 -21.02
N LEU A 156 -11.76 -8.40 -20.99
CA LEU A 156 -12.20 -7.37 -21.92
C LEU A 156 -11.11 -7.14 -22.98
N ARG A 157 -11.52 -7.11 -24.25
CA ARG A 157 -10.68 -6.58 -25.34
C ARG A 157 -11.13 -5.14 -25.57
N ALA A 158 -10.20 -4.20 -25.45
CA ALA A 158 -10.47 -2.77 -25.58
C ALA A 158 -9.36 -2.09 -26.38
N GLU A 159 -9.58 -0.82 -26.73
CA GLU A 159 -8.56 0.05 -27.33
C GLU A 159 -8.22 1.19 -26.38
N VAL A 160 -6.95 1.34 -26.03
CA VAL A 160 -6.43 2.43 -25.19
C VAL A 160 -5.53 3.29 -26.05
N GLY A 161 -5.92 4.54 -26.33
CA GLY A 161 -5.10 5.43 -27.16
C GLY A 161 -4.78 4.88 -28.56
N ARG A 162 -5.66 4.02 -29.11
CA ARG A 162 -5.50 3.24 -30.37
C ARG A 162 -4.64 1.98 -30.28
N GLU A 163 -4.20 1.58 -29.09
CA GLU A 163 -3.52 0.32 -28.87
C GLU A 163 -4.51 -0.75 -28.41
N PRO A 164 -4.55 -1.93 -29.07
CA PRO A 164 -5.39 -3.02 -28.59
C PRO A 164 -4.81 -3.60 -27.31
N VAL A 165 -5.64 -3.65 -26.27
CA VAL A 165 -5.30 -4.24 -24.97
C VAL A 165 -6.24 -5.39 -24.64
N ARG A 166 -5.74 -6.31 -23.81
CA ARG A 166 -6.54 -7.37 -23.21
C ARG A 166 -6.47 -7.25 -21.70
N LEU A 167 -7.53 -6.69 -21.14
CA LEU A 167 -7.65 -6.40 -19.72
C LEU A 167 -8.39 -7.53 -19.03
N PHE A 168 -7.84 -8.03 -17.94
CA PHE A 168 -8.58 -8.88 -17.03
C PHE A 168 -9.40 -7.99 -16.10
N TYR A 169 -10.66 -8.37 -15.87
CA TYR A 169 -11.53 -7.72 -14.91
C TYR A 169 -12.32 -8.75 -14.11
N GLU A 170 -12.72 -8.34 -12.92
CA GLU A 170 -13.56 -9.10 -12.01
C GLU A 170 -14.78 -8.29 -11.65
N HIS A 171 -15.87 -8.98 -11.37
CA HIS A 171 -17.07 -8.36 -10.87
C HIS A 171 -17.84 -9.23 -9.87
N ALA A 172 -18.59 -8.58 -9.01
CA ALA A 172 -19.47 -9.18 -8.02
C ALA A 172 -20.65 -8.25 -7.70
N GLY A 173 -21.70 -8.81 -7.10
CA GLY A 173 -22.86 -8.02 -6.67
C GLY A 173 -23.73 -7.49 -7.81
N THR A 174 -24.72 -6.68 -7.44
CA THR A 174 -25.69 -6.06 -8.37
C THR A 174 -26.08 -4.67 -7.86
N GLY A 175 -26.50 -3.78 -8.75
CA GLY A 175 -26.98 -2.45 -8.37
C GLY A 175 -26.21 -1.34 -9.09
N ARG A 176 -25.91 -0.25 -8.39
CA ARG A 176 -25.16 0.87 -8.97
C ARG A 176 -23.70 0.46 -9.22
N ASP A 177 -23.15 0.85 -10.37
CA ASP A 177 -21.77 0.51 -10.72
C ASP A 177 -20.75 1.23 -9.83
N VAL A 178 -19.81 0.45 -9.31
CA VAL A 178 -18.63 0.93 -8.57
C VAL A 178 -17.39 0.33 -9.23
N LEU A 179 -16.47 1.19 -9.68
CA LEU A 179 -15.23 0.78 -10.32
C LEU A 179 -14.04 0.99 -9.38
N PHE A 180 -13.39 -0.09 -9.00
CA PHE A 180 -12.20 -0.10 -8.15
C PHE A 180 -10.90 -0.01 -8.95
N LEU A 181 -9.97 0.84 -8.47
CA LEU A 181 -8.65 1.06 -9.07
C LEU A 181 -7.54 0.65 -8.09
N HIS A 182 -6.74 -0.35 -8.48
CA HIS A 182 -5.64 -0.87 -7.66
C HIS A 182 -4.48 0.12 -7.52
N THR A 183 -3.60 -0.14 -6.55
CA THR A 183 -2.39 0.67 -6.30
C THR A 183 -1.22 0.24 -7.18
N ALA A 184 -0.15 1.03 -7.16
CA ALA A 184 1.06 0.78 -7.94
C ALA A 184 1.63 -0.63 -7.69
N GLY A 185 1.95 -1.38 -8.74
CA GLY A 185 2.54 -2.72 -8.68
C GLY A 185 1.62 -3.83 -8.15
N ALA A 186 0.35 -3.52 -7.90
CA ALA A 186 -0.67 -4.45 -7.43
C ALA A 186 -1.70 -4.78 -8.53
N ASP A 187 -2.83 -5.38 -8.18
CA ASP A 187 -3.87 -5.77 -9.12
C ASP A 187 -5.25 -5.86 -8.42
N SER A 188 -6.28 -6.29 -9.16
CA SER A 188 -7.69 -6.32 -8.70
C SER A 188 -7.91 -7.07 -7.38
N ARG A 189 -6.99 -7.98 -6.99
CA ARG A 189 -7.11 -8.78 -5.76
C ARG A 189 -7.15 -7.95 -4.49
N GLN A 190 -6.65 -6.71 -4.52
CA GLN A 190 -6.74 -5.78 -3.38
C GLN A 190 -8.18 -5.47 -2.95
N PHE A 191 -9.18 -5.78 -3.79
CA PHE A 191 -10.59 -5.51 -3.50
C PHE A 191 -11.40 -6.77 -3.23
N HIS A 192 -10.79 -7.97 -3.22
CA HIS A 192 -11.53 -9.23 -3.10
C HIS A 192 -12.37 -9.34 -1.82
N HIS A 193 -11.85 -8.87 -0.69
CA HIS A 193 -12.62 -8.83 0.57
C HIS A 193 -13.85 -7.94 0.47
N LEU A 194 -13.72 -6.75 -0.13
CA LEU A 194 -14.84 -5.83 -0.34
C LEU A 194 -15.85 -6.35 -1.37
N MET A 195 -15.37 -7.04 -2.40
CA MET A 195 -16.23 -7.64 -3.43
C MET A 195 -17.05 -8.83 -2.90
N ASN A 196 -16.58 -9.47 -1.83
CA ASN A 196 -17.31 -10.51 -1.11
C ASN A 196 -18.08 -9.97 0.12
N ASP A 197 -17.98 -8.69 0.45
CA ASP A 197 -18.73 -8.09 1.55
C ASP A 197 -20.22 -7.98 1.18
N PRO A 198 -21.14 -8.67 1.87
CA PRO A 198 -22.56 -8.62 1.52
C PRO A 198 -23.18 -7.23 1.63
N GLY A 199 -22.70 -6.40 2.57
CA GLY A 199 -23.17 -5.03 2.76
C GLY A 199 -22.87 -4.13 1.55
N LEU A 200 -21.82 -4.45 0.78
CA LEU A 200 -21.51 -3.80 -0.49
C LEU A 200 -22.16 -4.52 -1.68
N ALA A 201 -21.96 -5.84 -1.81
CA ALA A 201 -22.38 -6.62 -2.97
C ALA A 201 -23.91 -6.69 -3.17
N ASP A 202 -24.71 -6.54 -2.10
CA ASP A 202 -26.18 -6.50 -2.19
C ASP A 202 -26.71 -5.17 -2.74
N ARG A 203 -25.88 -4.11 -2.75
CA ARG A 203 -26.28 -2.74 -3.13
C ARG A 203 -25.62 -2.24 -4.41
N TYR A 204 -24.42 -2.72 -4.69
CA TYR A 204 -23.57 -2.21 -5.75
C TYR A 204 -23.11 -3.34 -6.67
N HIS A 205 -23.03 -3.04 -7.96
CA HIS A 205 -22.28 -3.87 -8.91
C HIS A 205 -20.82 -3.44 -8.83
N LEU A 206 -20.01 -4.29 -8.21
CA LEU A 206 -18.62 -4.03 -7.88
C LEU A 206 -17.74 -4.56 -9.00
N VAL A 207 -16.92 -3.69 -9.60
CA VAL A 207 -16.02 -4.04 -10.70
C VAL A 207 -14.60 -3.64 -10.34
N ALA A 208 -13.65 -4.53 -10.54
CA ALA A 208 -12.22 -4.24 -10.44
C ALA A 208 -11.51 -4.75 -11.69
N PHE A 209 -10.46 -4.08 -12.15
CA PHE A 209 -9.70 -4.54 -13.31
C PHE A 209 -8.20 -4.41 -13.08
N ASP A 210 -7.44 -5.23 -13.79
CA ASP A 210 -5.99 -5.18 -13.80
C ASP A 210 -5.54 -4.23 -14.93
N LEU A 211 -4.76 -3.20 -14.60
CA LEU A 211 -4.13 -2.34 -15.62
C LEU A 211 -3.31 -3.18 -16.62
N PRO A 212 -3.04 -2.67 -17.84
CA PRO A 212 -2.04 -3.27 -18.71
C PRO A 212 -0.77 -3.59 -17.93
N TRP A 213 -0.19 -4.78 -18.15
CA TRP A 213 1.00 -5.28 -17.44
C TRP A 213 0.83 -5.74 -15.98
N HIS A 214 -0.39 -5.70 -15.44
CA HIS A 214 -0.68 -6.07 -14.06
C HIS A 214 -1.47 -7.37 -13.96
N GLY A 215 -1.31 -8.08 -12.84
CA GLY A 215 -2.08 -9.28 -12.51
C GLY A 215 -2.22 -10.25 -13.70
N ARG A 216 -3.45 -10.40 -14.18
CA ARG A 216 -3.82 -11.26 -15.31
C ARG A 216 -3.95 -10.51 -16.63
N SER A 217 -3.83 -9.19 -16.64
CA SER A 217 -3.77 -8.36 -17.86
C SER A 217 -2.40 -8.48 -18.53
N THR A 218 -2.41 -8.59 -19.85
CA THR A 218 -1.17 -8.54 -20.65
C THR A 218 -0.88 -7.12 -21.11
N GLY A 219 0.40 -6.76 -21.24
CA GLY A 219 0.80 -5.54 -21.94
C GLY A 219 0.36 -5.54 -23.42
N PRO A 220 0.36 -4.36 -24.08
CA PRO A 220 0.07 -4.29 -25.51
C PRO A 220 1.00 -5.22 -26.32
N PRO A 221 0.50 -5.94 -27.34
CA PRO A 221 1.31 -6.92 -28.07
C PRO A 221 2.58 -6.37 -28.75
N GLY A 222 2.60 -5.06 -29.02
CA GLY A 222 3.72 -4.38 -29.68
C GLY A 222 4.84 -3.91 -28.75
N GLU A 223 4.64 -3.95 -27.44
CA GLU A 223 5.60 -3.43 -26.46
C GLU A 223 6.52 -4.55 -25.92
N PRO A 224 7.84 -4.32 -25.81
CA PRO A 224 8.75 -5.31 -25.25
C PRO A 224 8.59 -5.43 -23.72
N PRO A 225 8.92 -6.59 -23.11
CA PRO A 225 8.89 -6.75 -21.66
C PRO A 225 9.68 -5.65 -20.91
N GLY A 226 9.07 -5.07 -19.89
CA GLY A 226 9.67 -4.01 -19.07
C GLY A 226 9.57 -2.59 -19.65
N ALA A 227 8.90 -2.41 -20.80
CA ALA A 227 8.64 -1.10 -21.41
C ALA A 227 7.53 -0.30 -20.70
N TYR A 228 6.81 -0.92 -19.77
CA TYR A 228 5.71 -0.29 -19.06
C TYR A 228 6.14 1.03 -18.38
N ALA A 229 5.38 2.08 -18.70
CA ALA A 229 5.44 3.39 -18.09
C ALA A 229 4.03 3.97 -18.10
N LEU A 230 3.55 4.36 -16.93
CA LEU A 230 2.24 4.98 -16.76
C LEU A 230 2.39 6.50 -16.79
N ASP A 231 1.51 7.15 -17.54
CA ASP A 231 1.30 8.59 -17.52
C ASP A 231 -0.20 8.88 -17.33
N THR A 232 -0.52 10.14 -17.10
CA THR A 232 -1.90 10.57 -16.82
C THR A 232 -2.86 10.24 -17.97
N ASP A 233 -2.43 10.46 -19.22
CA ASP A 233 -3.30 10.31 -20.39
C ASP A 233 -3.60 8.83 -20.67
N ARG A 234 -2.58 7.96 -20.56
CA ARG A 234 -2.71 6.51 -20.69
C ARG A 234 -3.59 5.93 -19.59
N TYR A 235 -3.45 6.43 -18.35
CA TYR A 235 -4.26 5.96 -17.24
C TYR A 235 -5.74 6.35 -17.42
N VAL A 236 -6.02 7.63 -17.71
CA VAL A 236 -7.40 8.08 -18.02
C VAL A 236 -7.99 7.29 -19.20
N ALA A 237 -7.25 7.15 -20.30
CA ALA A 237 -7.73 6.44 -21.48
C ALA A 237 -8.06 4.96 -21.17
N THR A 238 -7.26 4.31 -20.33
CA THR A 238 -7.50 2.94 -19.90
C THR A 238 -8.80 2.82 -19.11
N ILE A 239 -9.00 3.68 -18.13
CA ILE A 239 -10.20 3.66 -17.27
C ILE A 239 -11.45 3.94 -18.11
N MET A 240 -11.41 4.94 -18.98
CA MET A 240 -12.55 5.26 -19.86
C MET A 240 -12.87 4.12 -20.84
N ALA A 241 -11.86 3.41 -21.35
CA ALA A 241 -12.06 2.24 -22.20
C ALA A 241 -12.69 1.06 -21.45
N VAL A 242 -12.40 0.89 -20.15
CA VAL A 242 -13.07 -0.10 -19.29
C VAL A 242 -14.53 0.29 -19.05
N ILE A 243 -14.79 1.56 -18.70
CA ILE A 243 -16.15 2.09 -18.49
C ILE A 243 -17.00 1.86 -19.75
N GLU A 244 -16.48 2.21 -20.93
CA GLU A 244 -17.19 2.03 -22.21
C GLU A 244 -17.32 0.55 -22.58
N GLY A 245 -16.23 -0.23 -22.47
CA GLY A 245 -16.21 -1.63 -22.90
C GLY A 245 -17.07 -2.57 -22.04
N LEU A 246 -17.34 -2.18 -20.79
CA LEU A 246 -18.24 -2.90 -19.87
C LEU A 246 -19.64 -2.27 -19.78
N ASP A 247 -19.90 -1.18 -20.50
CA ASP A 247 -21.17 -0.43 -20.48
C ASP A 247 -21.57 0.02 -19.05
N LEU A 248 -20.60 0.52 -18.27
CA LEU A 248 -20.86 0.99 -16.92
C LEU A 248 -21.56 2.36 -16.97
N ASP A 249 -22.69 2.48 -16.27
CA ASP A 249 -23.53 3.68 -16.28
C ASP A 249 -23.14 4.63 -15.15
N ALA A 250 -22.40 5.68 -15.51
CA ALA A 250 -21.90 6.70 -14.59
C ALA A 250 -21.38 6.09 -13.26
N PRO A 251 -20.37 5.20 -13.32
CA PRO A 251 -19.91 4.49 -12.14
C PRO A 251 -19.34 5.44 -11.09
N ILE A 252 -19.44 5.06 -9.82
CA ILE A 252 -18.63 5.67 -8.77
C ILE A 252 -17.24 5.06 -8.86
N VAL A 253 -16.20 5.88 -9.05
CA VAL A 253 -14.82 5.38 -9.16
C VAL A 253 -14.15 5.48 -7.81
N VAL A 254 -13.63 4.36 -7.31
CA VAL A 254 -12.97 4.25 -6.01
C VAL A 254 -11.55 3.81 -6.25
N GLY A 255 -10.58 4.62 -5.87
CA GLY A 255 -9.18 4.33 -6.11
C GLY A 255 -8.31 4.71 -4.93
N CYS A 256 -7.17 4.04 -4.79
CA CYS A 256 -6.21 4.28 -3.73
C CYS A 256 -4.84 4.64 -4.29
N SER A 257 -4.09 5.54 -3.64
CA SER A 257 -2.73 5.93 -4.05
C SER A 257 -2.75 6.51 -5.48
N MET A 258 -2.03 5.93 -6.44
CA MET A 258 -2.15 6.28 -7.87
C MET A 258 -3.61 6.24 -8.37
N GLY A 259 -4.38 5.25 -7.92
CA GLY A 259 -5.80 5.11 -8.23
C GLY A 259 -6.64 6.24 -7.62
N GLY A 260 -6.22 6.79 -6.48
CA GLY A 260 -6.88 7.93 -5.85
C GLY A 260 -6.53 9.26 -6.52
N GLU A 261 -5.29 9.45 -6.98
CA GLU A 261 -4.89 10.65 -7.73
C GLU A 261 -5.58 10.70 -9.09
N ILE A 262 -5.65 9.57 -9.81
CA ILE A 262 -6.35 9.53 -11.10
C ILE A 262 -7.86 9.76 -10.94
N CYS A 263 -8.47 9.41 -9.80
CA CYS A 263 -9.85 9.78 -9.49
C CYS A 263 -10.07 11.30 -9.52
N LEU A 264 -9.12 12.09 -8.99
CA LEU A 264 -9.22 13.55 -9.04
C LEU A 264 -9.08 14.08 -10.48
N GLU A 265 -8.22 13.45 -11.29
CA GLU A 265 -8.08 13.80 -12.71
C GLU A 265 -9.34 13.45 -13.52
N LEU A 266 -9.95 12.29 -13.25
CA LEU A 266 -11.19 11.84 -13.87
C LEU A 266 -12.35 12.79 -13.54
N ALA A 267 -12.48 13.20 -12.27
CA ALA A 267 -13.46 14.21 -11.86
C ALA A 267 -13.24 15.57 -12.54
N LEU A 268 -11.99 15.92 -12.87
CA LEU A 268 -11.66 17.14 -13.60
C LEU A 268 -11.99 17.05 -15.11
N ARG A 269 -11.63 15.93 -15.76
CA ARG A 269 -11.72 15.78 -17.22
C ARG A 269 -13.04 15.21 -17.72
N HIS A 270 -13.65 14.31 -16.95
CA HIS A 270 -14.82 13.53 -17.32
C HIS A 270 -15.95 13.59 -16.28
N PRO A 271 -16.28 14.76 -15.69
CA PRO A 271 -17.25 14.84 -14.60
C PRO A 271 -18.65 14.33 -14.95
N ASP A 272 -19.07 14.40 -16.23
CA ASP A 272 -20.40 13.92 -16.67
C ASP A 272 -20.45 12.42 -16.96
N ARG A 273 -19.31 11.72 -16.89
CA ARG A 273 -19.22 10.28 -17.18
C ARG A 273 -19.19 9.43 -15.91
N LEU A 274 -19.24 10.05 -14.74
CA LEU A 274 -18.99 9.41 -13.44
C LEU A 274 -20.10 9.78 -12.47
N GLY A 275 -20.45 8.83 -11.60
CA GLY A 275 -21.39 9.05 -10.51
C GLY A 275 -20.81 9.82 -9.33
N GLY A 276 -19.48 9.91 -9.27
CA GLY A 276 -18.68 10.48 -8.20
C GLY A 276 -17.35 9.75 -8.08
N VAL A 277 -16.46 10.24 -7.23
CA VAL A 277 -15.18 9.61 -6.95
C VAL A 277 -14.91 9.52 -5.45
N VAL A 278 -14.34 8.38 -5.03
CA VAL A 278 -13.74 8.18 -3.72
C VAL A 278 -12.23 8.04 -3.92
N ALA A 279 -11.49 9.08 -3.55
CA ALA A 279 -10.04 9.14 -3.68
C ALA A 279 -9.40 8.80 -2.32
N CYS A 280 -8.94 7.56 -2.19
CA CYS A 280 -8.21 7.08 -1.02
C CYS A 280 -6.70 7.38 -1.16
N GLU A 281 -6.06 7.77 -0.07
CA GLU A 281 -4.61 7.95 0.03
C GLU A 281 -4.02 8.83 -1.10
N ALA A 282 -4.74 9.91 -1.42
CA ALA A 282 -4.43 10.81 -2.53
C ALA A 282 -4.35 12.27 -2.08
N ALA A 283 -3.42 12.99 -2.67
CA ALA A 283 -3.31 14.44 -2.62
C ALA A 283 -3.24 14.96 -4.06
N ASP A 284 -3.08 16.26 -4.26
CA ASP A 284 -2.89 16.87 -5.57
C ASP A 284 -1.47 16.74 -6.14
N HIS A 285 -0.54 16.26 -5.30
CA HIS A 285 0.81 15.88 -5.67
C HIS A 285 1.49 15.10 -4.52
N VAL A 286 1.94 13.87 -4.76
CA VAL A 286 2.78 13.11 -3.81
C VAL A 286 4.21 12.95 -4.34
N PRO A 287 5.22 13.59 -3.73
CA PRO A 287 6.62 13.44 -4.16
C PRO A 287 7.34 12.26 -3.50
N GLY A 288 8.47 11.86 -4.10
CA GLY A 288 9.51 11.10 -3.40
C GLY A 288 9.29 9.58 -3.28
N ARG A 289 8.38 8.99 -4.06
CA ARG A 289 8.15 7.53 -4.07
C ARG A 289 8.98 6.76 -5.08
N GLN A 290 9.73 7.45 -5.94
CA GLN A 290 10.69 6.82 -6.84
C GLN A 290 11.83 6.18 -6.04
N VAL A 291 11.83 4.84 -5.99
CA VAL A 291 12.86 4.05 -5.29
C VAL A 291 13.66 3.24 -6.31
N ARG A 292 14.95 3.60 -6.46
CA ARG A 292 15.83 2.98 -7.47
C ARG A 292 15.98 1.47 -7.32
N TRP A 293 15.89 0.95 -6.09
CA TRP A 293 16.03 -0.48 -5.80
C TRP A 293 14.89 -1.34 -6.38
N ALA A 294 13.72 -0.76 -6.68
CA ALA A 294 12.61 -1.49 -7.29
C ALA A 294 12.88 -1.91 -8.76
N ARG A 295 13.94 -1.39 -9.40
CA ARG A 295 14.37 -1.80 -10.75
C ARG A 295 15.85 -2.16 -10.84
N ASP A 296 16.58 -2.23 -9.73
CA ASP A 296 18.00 -2.56 -9.75
C ASP A 296 18.17 -4.06 -10.01
N PRO A 297 18.92 -4.49 -11.05
CA PRO A 297 19.06 -5.91 -11.38
C PRO A 297 19.80 -6.74 -10.31
N ARG A 298 20.46 -6.08 -9.35
CA ARG A 298 21.13 -6.73 -8.21
C ARG A 298 20.19 -6.94 -7.03
N VAL A 299 19.02 -6.28 -7.03
CA VAL A 299 18.03 -6.36 -5.96
C VAL A 299 16.85 -7.19 -6.46
N ASN A 300 16.49 -8.22 -5.70
CA ASN A 300 15.30 -9.00 -6.02
C ASN A 300 14.04 -8.16 -5.76
N GLN A 301 13.42 -7.64 -6.81
CA GLN A 301 12.20 -6.84 -6.70
C GLN A 301 11.04 -7.59 -6.02
N THR A 302 10.93 -8.92 -6.19
CA THR A 302 9.84 -9.72 -5.62
C THR A 302 9.96 -9.87 -4.11
N LEU A 303 11.11 -9.48 -3.56
CA LEU A 303 11.36 -9.37 -2.14
C LEU A 303 11.35 -7.90 -1.70
N PHE A 304 12.08 -7.02 -2.39
CA PHE A 304 12.22 -5.63 -1.98
C PHE A 304 10.92 -4.81 -2.08
N VAL A 305 10.14 -4.96 -3.16
CA VAL A 305 8.91 -4.17 -3.33
C VAL A 305 7.87 -4.49 -2.25
N PRO A 306 7.55 -5.77 -1.95
CA PRO A 306 6.69 -6.11 -0.80
C PRO A 306 7.17 -5.56 0.52
N GLU A 307 8.48 -5.57 0.77
CA GLU A 307 9.08 -5.04 2.01
C GLU A 307 8.94 -3.52 2.12
N TRP A 308 9.12 -2.82 1.01
CA TRP A 308 8.89 -1.38 0.91
C TRP A 308 7.43 -1.01 1.17
N VAL A 309 6.51 -1.80 0.61
CA VAL A 309 5.06 -1.64 0.70
C VAL A 309 4.55 -2.00 2.10
N GLU A 310 5.07 -3.06 2.71
CA GLU A 310 4.64 -3.51 4.04
C GLU A 310 4.78 -2.40 5.07
N GLY A 311 5.80 -1.57 4.89
CA GLY A 311 6.05 -0.46 5.77
C GLY A 311 4.95 0.59 5.80
N LEU A 312 4.05 0.65 4.82
CA LEU A 312 2.99 1.66 4.73
C LEU A 312 1.68 1.24 5.40
N MET A 313 1.57 -0.01 5.83
CA MET A 313 0.38 -0.52 6.50
C MET A 313 0.40 -0.17 7.99
N ALA A 314 -0.77 0.06 8.58
CA ALA A 314 -0.86 0.32 10.01
C ALA A 314 -0.34 -0.88 10.85
N PRO A 315 0.29 -0.64 12.01
CA PRO A 315 0.63 -1.68 12.98
C PRO A 315 -0.58 -2.48 13.49
N GLN A 316 -1.78 -1.89 13.39
CA GLN A 316 -3.04 -2.46 13.84
C GLN A 316 -3.70 -3.36 12.78
N SER A 317 -3.23 -3.34 11.54
CA SER A 317 -3.76 -4.18 10.46
C SER A 317 -3.61 -5.67 10.80
N PRO A 318 -4.65 -6.51 10.58
CA PRO A 318 -4.57 -7.94 10.86
C PRO A 318 -3.37 -8.63 10.16
N PRO A 319 -2.60 -9.48 10.86
CA PRO A 319 -1.38 -10.08 10.32
C PRO A 319 -1.58 -10.93 9.04
N GLU A 320 -2.73 -11.57 8.90
CA GLU A 320 -3.15 -12.32 7.71
C GLU A 320 -3.28 -11.43 6.48
N HIS A 321 -3.98 -10.30 6.60
CA HIS A 321 -4.14 -9.33 5.51
C HIS A 321 -2.83 -8.65 5.16
N ARG A 322 -2.00 -8.32 6.15
CA ARG A 322 -0.64 -7.82 5.90
C ARG A 322 0.19 -8.80 5.07
N ARG A 323 0.12 -10.10 5.37
CA ARG A 323 0.80 -11.15 4.59
C ARG A 323 0.21 -11.31 3.20
N GLU A 324 -1.10 -11.19 3.06
CA GLU A 324 -1.79 -11.22 1.77
C GLU A 324 -1.35 -10.04 0.87
N VAL A 325 -1.31 -8.82 1.42
CA VAL A 325 -0.77 -7.64 0.73
C VAL A 325 0.67 -7.90 0.31
N TRP A 326 1.54 -8.30 1.24
CA TRP A 326 2.94 -8.61 0.93
C TRP A 326 3.06 -9.65 -0.20
N TRP A 327 2.25 -10.72 -0.14
CA TRP A 327 2.23 -11.77 -1.14
C TRP A 327 1.77 -11.27 -2.51
N GLY A 328 0.71 -10.45 -2.58
CA GLY A 328 0.22 -9.87 -3.82
C GLY A 328 1.30 -9.07 -4.54
N TYR A 329 2.00 -8.19 -3.80
CA TYR A 329 3.10 -7.40 -4.34
C TYR A 329 4.31 -8.24 -4.76
N SER A 330 4.52 -9.42 -4.16
CA SER A 330 5.64 -10.30 -4.53
C SER A 330 5.47 -10.90 -5.93
N GLN A 331 4.25 -10.85 -6.48
CA GLN A 331 3.87 -11.39 -7.79
C GLN A 331 3.91 -10.36 -8.92
N GLY A 332 4.28 -9.11 -8.63
CA GLY A 332 4.36 -8.05 -9.62
C GLY A 332 5.35 -8.33 -10.75
N GLY A 333 4.98 -7.94 -11.98
CA GLY A 333 5.85 -8.01 -13.16
C GLY A 333 7.09 -7.12 -13.03
N PHE A 334 8.15 -7.46 -13.78
CA PHE A 334 9.38 -6.66 -13.80
C PHE A 334 9.14 -5.24 -14.30
N GLY A 335 9.51 -4.27 -13.45
CA GLY A 335 9.38 -2.85 -13.75
C GLY A 335 7.97 -2.30 -13.59
N THR A 336 6.96 -3.13 -13.29
CA THR A 336 5.55 -2.71 -13.18
C THR A 336 5.35 -1.66 -12.09
N PHE A 337 5.71 -1.97 -10.84
CA PHE A 337 5.63 -1.02 -9.72
C PHE A 337 6.32 0.31 -10.04
N ALA A 338 7.53 0.25 -10.58
CA ALA A 338 8.27 1.47 -10.88
C ALA A 338 7.70 2.25 -12.07
N GLY A 339 7.06 1.57 -13.03
CA GLY A 339 6.34 2.20 -14.14
C GLY A 339 5.11 2.96 -13.68
N ASP A 340 4.40 2.47 -12.65
CA ASP A 340 3.29 3.19 -12.03
C ASP A 340 3.74 4.41 -11.23
N ILE A 341 4.88 4.31 -10.54
CA ILE A 341 5.43 5.42 -9.76
C ILE A 341 5.89 6.58 -10.67
N LEU A 342 6.12 6.34 -11.97
CA LEU A 342 6.32 7.42 -12.94
C LEU A 342 5.11 8.34 -13.03
N PHE A 343 3.89 7.81 -12.87
CA PHE A 343 2.69 8.61 -12.74
C PHE A 343 2.58 9.21 -11.32
N TYR A 344 2.49 8.35 -10.29
CA TYR A 344 2.13 8.73 -8.91
C TYR A 344 3.07 9.76 -8.25
N SER A 345 4.37 9.71 -8.58
CA SER A 345 5.36 10.65 -8.03
C SER A 345 6.26 11.24 -9.10
N GLY A 346 5.72 11.42 -10.31
CA GLY A 346 6.43 11.99 -11.45
C GLY A 346 5.52 12.87 -12.30
N ASP A 347 4.80 12.26 -13.24
CA ASP A 347 3.97 12.91 -14.25
C ASP A 347 2.80 13.69 -13.66
N TRP A 348 2.11 13.12 -12.66
CA TRP A 348 0.89 13.72 -12.16
C TRP A 348 1.15 14.85 -11.16
N ASP A 349 0.64 16.03 -11.51
CA ASP A 349 0.67 17.23 -10.69
C ASP A 349 -0.60 18.05 -10.94
N ALA A 350 -1.46 18.11 -9.94
CA ALA A 350 -2.72 18.82 -10.02
C ALA A 350 -2.75 20.08 -9.13
N ARG A 351 -1.62 20.53 -8.59
CA ARG A 351 -1.56 21.64 -7.61
C ARG A 351 -2.29 22.92 -8.03
N ASP A 352 -2.16 23.27 -9.30
CA ASP A 352 -2.76 24.48 -9.88
C ASP A 352 -4.15 24.26 -10.51
N ARG A 353 -4.68 23.03 -10.48
CA ARG A 353 -5.91 22.67 -11.19
C ARG A 353 -6.94 21.90 -10.37
N VAL A 354 -6.60 21.32 -9.22
CA VAL A 354 -7.59 20.61 -8.37
C VAL A 354 -8.78 21.49 -7.99
N GLY A 355 -8.57 22.79 -7.75
CA GLY A 355 -9.65 23.73 -7.43
C GLY A 355 -10.64 23.99 -8.58
N ARG A 356 -10.39 23.45 -9.77
CA ARG A 356 -11.31 23.51 -10.92
C ARG A 356 -12.28 22.34 -10.98
N ILE A 357 -12.14 21.34 -10.11
CA ILE A 357 -13.07 20.21 -10.06
C ILE A 357 -14.45 20.72 -9.63
N ASP A 358 -15.46 20.42 -10.45
CA ASP A 358 -16.85 20.80 -10.20
C ASP A 358 -17.58 19.66 -9.48
N THR A 359 -17.67 19.78 -8.16
CA THR A 359 -18.29 18.75 -7.32
C THR A 359 -19.81 18.68 -7.41
N ALA A 360 -20.44 19.64 -8.10
CA ALA A 360 -21.87 19.55 -8.44
C ALA A 360 -22.13 18.58 -9.59
N ARG A 361 -21.14 18.41 -10.50
CA ARG A 361 -21.19 17.44 -11.60
C ARG A 361 -20.62 16.09 -11.20
N CYS A 362 -19.52 16.08 -10.43
CA CYS A 362 -18.87 14.86 -9.97
C CYS A 362 -18.52 14.98 -8.48
N PRO A 363 -19.33 14.41 -7.56
CA PRO A 363 -19.04 14.41 -6.13
C PRO A 363 -17.67 13.83 -5.82
N VAL A 364 -16.91 14.47 -4.92
CA VAL A 364 -15.58 14.02 -4.49
C VAL A 364 -15.59 13.74 -2.99
N VAL A 365 -15.20 12.53 -2.60
CA VAL A 365 -14.90 12.16 -1.21
C VAL A 365 -13.45 11.69 -1.14
N MET A 366 -12.68 12.24 -0.21
CA MET A 366 -11.29 11.87 0.04
C MET A 366 -11.15 11.15 1.38
N LEU A 367 -10.47 10.00 1.37
CA LEU A 367 -10.21 9.19 2.54
C LEU A 367 -8.70 9.00 2.72
N THR A 368 -8.18 9.06 3.94
CA THR A 368 -6.73 8.84 4.17
C THR A 368 -6.49 8.18 5.51
N GLY A 369 -5.74 7.08 5.51
CA GLY A 369 -5.31 6.36 6.69
C GLY A 369 -4.49 7.24 7.63
N GLU A 370 -4.76 7.15 8.92
CA GLU A 370 -3.95 7.81 9.96
C GLU A 370 -2.46 7.46 9.85
N TYR A 371 -2.14 6.22 9.45
CA TYR A 371 -0.79 5.69 9.37
C TYR A 371 -0.11 5.86 8.02
N ASP A 372 -0.77 6.47 7.02
CA ASP A 372 -0.15 6.72 5.74
C ASP A 372 0.92 7.84 5.84
N TYR A 373 2.19 7.48 5.62
CA TYR A 373 3.28 8.45 5.47
C TYR A 373 3.70 8.68 4.02
N SER A 374 3.16 7.93 3.05
CA SER A 374 3.29 8.23 1.63
C SER A 374 2.44 9.46 1.31
N CYS A 375 1.12 9.37 1.47
CA CYS A 375 0.19 10.48 1.33
C CYS A 375 -0.39 10.85 2.69
N THR A 376 0.34 11.69 3.44
CA THR A 376 -0.07 12.01 4.81
C THR A 376 -1.49 12.59 4.90
N PRO A 377 -2.23 12.34 6.00
CA PRO A 377 -3.53 12.97 6.24
C PRO A 377 -3.55 14.48 6.02
N GLU A 378 -2.47 15.18 6.35
CA GLU A 378 -2.30 16.62 6.14
C GLU A 378 -2.32 17.00 4.64
N MET A 379 -1.62 16.22 3.80
CA MET A 379 -1.57 16.45 2.34
C MET A 379 -2.95 16.25 1.71
N SER A 380 -3.63 15.16 2.03
CA SER A 380 -4.98 14.87 1.52
C SER A 380 -5.99 15.90 2.00
N ARG A 381 -5.94 16.30 3.28
CA ARG A 381 -6.81 17.34 3.85
C ARG A 381 -6.59 18.70 3.18
N ALA A 382 -5.33 19.08 2.94
CA ALA A 382 -5.00 20.32 2.24
C ALA A 382 -5.46 20.32 0.78
N THR A 383 -5.45 19.15 0.13
CA THR A 383 -6.00 18.96 -1.21
C THR A 383 -7.52 19.10 -1.22
N ALA A 384 -8.22 18.38 -0.35
CA ALA A 384 -9.67 18.45 -0.22
C ALA A 384 -10.15 19.88 0.07
N GLY A 385 -9.44 20.62 0.92
CA GLY A 385 -9.75 22.02 1.23
C GLY A 385 -9.63 22.98 0.04
N ARG A 386 -8.95 22.59 -1.05
CA ARG A 386 -8.85 23.36 -2.28
C ARG A 386 -9.90 22.97 -3.33
N ILE A 387 -10.63 21.88 -3.13
CA ILE A 387 -11.69 21.42 -4.02
C ILE A 387 -13.05 21.84 -3.43
N PRO A 388 -13.73 22.85 -3.98
CA PRO A 388 -15.01 23.30 -3.43
C PRO A 388 -16.03 22.18 -3.35
N GLY A 389 -16.57 21.90 -2.16
CA GLY A 389 -17.61 20.89 -1.93
C GLY A 389 -17.10 19.44 -1.80
N ALA A 390 -15.78 19.20 -1.86
CA ALA A 390 -15.21 17.90 -1.54
C ALA A 390 -15.38 17.57 -0.04
N LEU A 391 -15.57 16.30 0.26
CA LEU A 391 -15.57 15.77 1.63
C LEU A 391 -14.22 15.12 1.94
N TYR A 392 -13.79 15.19 3.18
CA TYR A 392 -12.55 14.54 3.63
C TYR A 392 -12.74 13.86 4.98
N ARG A 393 -12.17 12.65 5.13
CA ARG A 393 -12.11 11.94 6.41
C ARG A 393 -10.77 11.22 6.58
N THR A 394 -10.15 11.42 7.74
CA THR A 394 -9.04 10.56 8.20
C THR A 394 -9.61 9.25 8.74
N MET A 395 -9.00 8.12 8.39
CA MET A 395 -9.41 6.78 8.82
C MET A 395 -8.49 6.30 9.94
N PRO A 396 -8.97 6.27 11.21
CA PRO A 396 -8.14 5.89 12.34
C PRO A 396 -7.59 4.47 12.20
N ARG A 397 -6.34 4.23 12.63
CA ARG A 397 -5.68 2.90 12.65
C ARG A 397 -5.58 2.20 11.28
N LEU A 398 -5.79 2.92 10.18
CA LEU A 398 -5.55 2.46 8.82
C LEU A 398 -4.31 3.17 8.24
N GLY A 399 -3.57 2.47 7.40
CA GLY A 399 -2.42 2.93 6.64
C GLY A 399 -2.76 3.15 5.18
N HIS A 400 -1.79 2.90 4.29
CA HIS A 400 -1.89 3.25 2.86
C HIS A 400 -2.72 2.26 2.01
N PHE A 401 -3.07 1.08 2.52
CA PHE A 401 -3.82 0.08 1.74
C PHE A 401 -5.12 -0.32 2.43
N PRO A 402 -5.98 0.63 2.82
CA PRO A 402 -7.09 0.38 3.73
C PRO A 402 -8.03 -0.75 3.24
N MET A 403 -8.28 -0.84 1.93
CA MET A 403 -9.08 -1.88 1.30
C MET A 403 -8.52 -3.31 1.41
N ALA A 404 -7.21 -3.45 1.60
CA ALA A 404 -6.53 -4.74 1.59
C ALA A 404 -5.83 -5.06 2.92
N GLU A 405 -5.41 -4.06 3.70
CA GLU A 405 -4.73 -4.27 4.97
C GLU A 405 -5.70 -4.51 6.13
N ASN A 406 -6.91 -3.96 6.07
CA ASN A 406 -7.98 -4.16 7.05
C ASN A 406 -9.35 -3.83 6.40
N PRO A 407 -9.84 -4.73 5.53
CA PRO A 407 -11.03 -4.50 4.72
C PRO A 407 -12.29 -4.28 5.55
N GLU A 408 -12.43 -4.93 6.71
CA GLU A 408 -13.59 -4.79 7.59
C GLU A 408 -13.74 -3.37 8.15
N GLU A 409 -12.63 -2.79 8.64
CA GLU A 409 -12.64 -1.39 9.10
C GLU A 409 -12.86 -0.43 7.93
N PHE A 410 -12.24 -0.70 6.77
CA PHE A 410 -12.41 0.16 5.59
C PHE A 410 -13.83 0.12 5.01
N ALA A 411 -14.52 -1.02 5.02
CA ALA A 411 -15.86 -1.18 4.46
C ALA A 411 -16.85 -0.15 5.04
N GLY A 412 -16.77 0.13 6.35
CA GLY A 412 -17.60 1.15 7.00
C GLY A 412 -17.31 2.58 6.51
N HIS A 413 -16.03 2.91 6.27
CA HIS A 413 -15.62 4.19 5.70
C HIS A 413 -16.06 4.34 4.24
N LEU A 414 -15.94 3.27 3.46
CA LEU A 414 -16.35 3.22 2.07
C LEU A 414 -17.88 3.37 1.95
N LEU A 415 -18.66 2.62 2.72
CA LEU A 415 -20.12 2.74 2.73
C LEU A 415 -20.59 4.16 3.04
N TRP A 416 -19.98 4.82 4.03
CA TRP A 416 -20.25 6.23 4.30
C TRP A 416 -19.96 7.11 3.08
N ALA A 417 -18.80 6.94 2.42
CA ALA A 417 -18.44 7.74 1.25
C ALA A 417 -19.43 7.53 0.09
N LEU A 418 -19.83 6.28 -0.17
CA LEU A 418 -20.83 5.94 -1.19
C LEU A 418 -22.20 6.57 -0.87
N ASP A 419 -22.62 6.52 0.40
CA ASP A 419 -23.90 7.12 0.85
C ASP A 419 -23.90 8.66 0.66
N GLU A 420 -22.79 9.34 0.91
CA GLU A 420 -22.66 10.79 0.66
C GLU A 420 -22.78 11.14 -0.83
N ILE A 421 -22.18 10.33 -1.70
CA ILE A 421 -22.25 10.50 -3.16
C ILE A 421 -23.69 10.27 -3.65
N ASP A 422 -24.32 9.18 -3.23
CA ASP A 422 -25.71 8.87 -3.54
C ASP A 422 -26.70 9.91 -3.00
N GLY A 423 -26.43 10.46 -1.81
CA GLY A 423 -27.22 11.52 -1.20
C GLY A 423 -27.21 12.81 -2.03
N LYS A 424 -26.03 13.21 -2.53
CA LYS A 424 -25.89 14.38 -3.42
C LYS A 424 -26.62 14.19 -4.75
N ALA A 425 -26.54 13.01 -5.36
CA ALA A 425 -27.24 12.71 -6.61
C ALA A 425 -28.77 12.81 -6.48
N ARG A 426 -29.33 12.47 -5.31
CA ARG A 426 -30.76 12.61 -5.03
C ARG A 426 -31.19 14.06 -4.81
N GLY A 427 -30.32 14.89 -4.25
CA GLY A 427 -30.60 16.31 -3.98
C GLY A 427 -30.57 17.23 -5.20
N THR A 428 -29.92 16.82 -6.29
CA THR A 428 -29.89 17.57 -7.57
C THR A 428 -31.01 17.19 -8.54
N ALA A 429 -31.69 16.06 -8.30
CA ALA A 429 -32.78 15.53 -9.13
C ALA A 429 -34.20 15.97 -8.69
N GLY A 430 -34.31 16.68 -7.56
CA GLY A 430 -35.57 17.26 -7.04
C GLY A 430 -35.50 18.78 -6.99
#